data_AF-A0A7C5PSN2-F1
#
_entry.id   AF-A0A7C5PSN2-F1
#
_cell.length_a   1.000
_cell.length_b   1.000
_cell.length_c   1.000
_cell.angle_alpha   90.00
_cell.angle_beta   90.00
_cell.angle_gamma   90.00
#
_symmetry.space_group_name_H-M   'P 1'
#
loop_
_entity.id
_entity.type
_entity.pdbx_description
1 polymer ?
#
loop_
_entity_poly.entity_id
_entity_poly.type
_entity_poly.pdbx_seq_one_letter_code
_entity_poly.pdbx_strand_id
1 'polypeptide(L)' 'RAAGRKVVLVDDVATSGATARECRRVLLGMGASSVDLLAACRVREPGIGP' A
#
# COMPACT_ATOMS: atom_id res chain seq x y z
N ARG A 1 5.33 17.38 1.17
CA ARG A 1 4.93 17.39 -0.26
C ARG A 1 5.32 16.05 -0.88
N ALA A 2 4.40 15.39 -1.60
CA ALA A 2 4.66 14.10 -2.27
C ALA A 2 5.16 14.27 -3.72
N ALA A 3 4.87 15.39 -4.37
CA ALA A 3 5.23 15.65 -5.76
C ALA A 3 6.73 15.43 -6.06
N GLY A 4 7.02 14.64 -7.10
CA GLY A 4 8.37 14.27 -7.54
C GLY A 4 9.10 13.26 -6.64
N ARG A 5 8.49 12.82 -5.53
CA ARG A 5 9.13 11.93 -4.55
C ARG A 5 8.73 10.47 -4.76
N LYS A 6 9.66 9.57 -4.47
CA LYS A 6 9.37 8.15 -4.22
C LYS A 6 8.86 8.03 -2.79
N VAL A 7 7.67 7.46 -2.61
CA VAL A 7 7.01 7.35 -1.30
C VAL A 7 6.91 5.88 -0.91
N VAL A 8 7.29 5.55 0.32
CA VAL A 8 7.06 4.22 0.91
C VAL A 8 5.99 4.38 1.99
N LEU A 9 4.86 3.69 1.80
CA LEU A 9 3.86 3.49 2.84
C LEU A 9 4.37 2.42 3.79
N VAL A 10 4.31 2.68 5.09
CA VAL A 10 4.73 1.72 6.12
C VAL A 10 3.50 1.34 6.94
N ASP A 11 3.28 0.05 7.09
CA ASP A 11 2.18 -0.51 7.88
C ASP A 11 2.66 -1.75 8.64
N ASP A 12 1.93 -2.19 9.65
CA ASP A 12 2.25 -3.45 10.35
C ASP A 12 1.78 -4.66 9.55
N VAL A 13 0.52 -4.67 9.11
CA VAL A 13 -0.13 -5.81 8.48
C VAL A 13 -0.89 -5.38 7.23
N ALA A 14 -0.44 -5.86 6.08
CA ALA A 14 -1.17 -5.73 4.83
C ALA A 14 -2.25 -6.81 4.72
N THR A 15 -3.53 -6.41 4.68
CA THR A 15 -4.66 -7.31 4.45
C THR A 15 -4.90 -7.50 2.93
N SER A 16 -6.09 -7.18 2.43
CA SER A 16 -6.39 -7.14 0.99
C SER A 16 -5.62 -6.03 0.25
N GLY A 17 -5.00 -5.11 0.98
CA GLY A 17 -4.30 -3.94 0.45
C GLY A 17 -5.22 -2.80 -0.02
N ALA A 18 -6.51 -2.82 0.35
CA ALA A 18 -7.47 -1.77 -0.06
C ALA A 18 -7.02 -0.37 0.37
N THR A 19 -6.60 -0.21 1.63
CA THR A 19 -6.07 1.05 2.16
C THR A 19 -4.83 1.51 1.40
N ALA A 20 -3.85 0.63 1.19
CA ALA A 20 -2.63 0.97 0.46
C ALA A 20 -2.91 1.37 -1.00
N ARG A 21 -3.87 0.73 -1.68
CA ARG A 21 -4.30 1.12 -3.04
C ARG A 21 -4.93 2.51 -3.07
N GLU A 22 -5.75 2.84 -2.07
CA GLU A 22 -6.35 4.17 -1.93
C GLU A 22 -5.28 5.25 -1.72
N CYS A 23 -4.38 5.04 -0.76
CA CYS A 23 -3.26 5.95 -0.50
C CYS A 23 -2.38 6.11 -1.75
N ARG A 24 -2.05 5.01 -2.44
CA ARG A 24 -1.30 5.04 -3.70
C ARG A 24 -2.02 5.89 -4.75
N ARG A 25 -3.33 5.72 -4.94
CA ARG A 25 -4.10 6.50 -5.92
C ARG A 25 -4.02 7.99 -5.62
N VAL A 26 -4.26 8.39 -4.38
CA VAL A 26 -4.21 9.80 -3.95
C VAL A 26 -2.79 10.36 -4.12
N LEU A 27 -1.76 9.68 -3.62
CA LEU A 27 -0.38 10.16 -3.66
C LEU A 27 0.18 10.29 -5.08
N LEU A 28 -0.14 9.33 -5.96
CA LEU A 28 0.19 9.43 -7.38
C LEU A 28 -0.57 10.58 -8.05
N GLY A 29 -1.85 10.76 -7.73
CA GLY A 29 -2.64 11.92 -8.19
C GLY A 29 -2.07 13.26 -7.75
N MET A 30 -1.37 13.29 -6.61
CA MET A 30 -0.62 14.45 -6.10
C MET A 30 0.80 14.59 -6.69
N GLY A 31 1.18 13.74 -7.65
CA GLY A 31 2.43 13.82 -8.40
C GLY A 31 3.60 13.05 -7.79
N ALA A 32 3.38 12.09 -6.87
CA ALA A 32 4.46 11.19 -6.45
C ALA A 32 5.03 10.42 -7.65
N SER A 33 6.35 10.19 -7.67
CA SER A 33 7.01 9.46 -8.75
C SER A 33 6.89 7.94 -8.62
N SER A 34 6.76 7.44 -7.39
CA SER A 34 6.36 6.06 -7.09
C SER A 34 5.72 5.98 -5.71
N VAL A 35 4.91 4.94 -5.50
CA VAL A 35 4.36 4.60 -4.18
C VAL A 35 4.44 3.09 -3.98
N ASP A 36 5.25 2.68 -3.01
CA ASP A 36 5.48 1.29 -2.62
C ASP A 36 4.92 1.05 -1.21
N LEU A 37 4.58 -0.22 -0.88
CA LEU A 37 4.13 -0.61 0.45
C LEU A 37 5.17 -1.52 1.09
N LEU A 38 5.61 -1.16 2.30
CA LEU A 38 6.38 -2.01 3.19
C LEU A 38 5.49 -2.36 4.39
N ALA A 39 5.18 -3.65 4.55
CA ALA A 39 4.46 -4.16 5.71
C ALA A 39 5.23 -5.29 6.38
N ALA A 40 5.14 -5.40 7.71
CA ALA A 40 5.80 -6.48 8.44
C ALA A 40 5.16 -7.84 8.14
N CYS A 41 3.85 -7.87 7.95
CA CYS A 41 3.08 -9.08 7.66
C CYS A 41 2.12 -8.89 6.48
N ARG A 42 1.75 -9.98 5.80
CA ARG A 42 0.63 -10.03 4.86
C ARG A 42 -0.37 -11.09 5.30
N VAL A 43 -1.65 -10.73 5.36
CA VAL A 43 -2.72 -11.70 5.64
C VAL A 43 -2.85 -12.65 4.46
N ARG A 44 -2.82 -13.95 4.74
CA ARG A 44 -3.10 -14.99 3.75
C ARG A 44 -4.58 -14.96 3.43
N GLU A 45 -4.96 -15.15 2.17
CA GLU A 45 -6.38 -15.34 1.86
C GLU A 45 -6.93 -16.49 2.70
N PRO A 46 -8.18 -16.39 3.20
CA PRO A 46 -8.78 -17.49 3.93
C PRO A 46 -8.66 -18.74 3.05
N GLY A 47 -7.92 -19.74 3.52
CA GLY A 47 -7.88 -21.01 2.82
C GLY A 47 -9.30 -21.54 2.77
N ILE A 48 -9.78 -21.92 1.59
CA ILE A 48 -10.98 -22.75 1.48
C ILE A 48 -10.57 -24.11 2.07
N GLY A 49 -10.66 -24.24 3.39
CA GLY A 49 -10.60 -25.53 4.06
C GLY A 49 -11.89 -26.30 3.78
N PRO A 50 -11.87 -27.64 3.93
CA PRO A 50 -13.12 -28.39 4.06
C PRO A 50 -13.97 -27.85 5.22
#